data_AF-A0A6M5J7C2-F1
#
_entry.id   AF-A0A6M5J7C2-F1
#
_cell.length_a   1.000
_cell.length_b   1.000
_cell.length_c   1.000
_cell.angle_alpha   90.00
_cell.angle_beta   90.00
_cell.angle_gamma   90.00
#
_symmetry.space_group_name_H-M   'P 1'
#
loop_
_entity.id
_entity.type
_entity.pdbx_description
1 polymer ?
#
loop_
_entity_poly.entity_id
_entity_poly.type
_entity_poly.pdbx_seq_one_letter_code
_entity_poly.pdbx_strand_id
1 'polypeptide(L)'
;MSGAALMMALAGALGPELSFETLPAPRLPYAPEAPVVEQPMLVLAPPPPGLPAPVRTMIEAAYKTGNDKTISDVVGLAKDNFPTYIAEINGVAQVQAERLAGVRKEAQEKEQARIMAASFLQIWKGELEAGGSRSTGTTRTTSIYASAKLQRDGIRWRQKFNARLDFQDTDHERTTERWLAAWQPNYKFNDSRYAYGLAQYEHDRFLGIQARGTFGTGVGFLVASRSNLNITLEGGPAIRRTVYIDEANTTRLAGRASISAMWQISPTLTFRQDAAFFFEGDDATASNTTALETKLLGALKAKLSYNLQFERETPTTSRQLDTVTRATLVYGF
;
A
#
# COMPACT_ATOMS: atom_id res chain seq x y z
N MET A 1 51.85 -16.79 -24.42
CA MET A 1 52.89 -15.77 -24.19
C MET A 1 53.40 -15.98 -22.77
N SER A 2 54.52 -16.68 -22.69
CA SER A 2 55.27 -17.04 -21.48
C SER A 2 56.55 -16.22 -21.53
N GLY A 3 56.93 -15.59 -20.43
CA GLY A 3 58.11 -14.72 -20.34
C GLY A 3 58.98 -15.12 -19.16
N ALA A 4 59.78 -16.17 -19.35
CA ALA A 4 60.91 -16.53 -18.51
C ALA A 4 62.19 -15.93 -19.13
N ALA A 5 63.01 -15.28 -18.31
CA ALA A 5 64.35 -14.80 -18.62
C ALA A 5 65.07 -14.62 -17.28
N LEU A 6 66.36 -14.89 -17.09
CA LEU A 6 67.42 -15.52 -17.86
C LEU A 6 68.57 -15.65 -16.84
N MET A 7 69.25 -16.79 -16.80
CA MET A 7 70.51 -16.96 -16.08
C MET A 7 71.63 -16.10 -16.68
N MET A 8 72.49 -15.53 -15.84
CA MET A 8 73.89 -15.28 -16.20
C MET A 8 74.80 -15.48 -15.00
N ALA A 9 75.80 -16.33 -15.20
CA ALA A 9 76.89 -16.63 -14.30
C ALA A 9 78.01 -15.58 -14.41
N LEU A 10 78.82 -15.43 -13.35
CA LEU A 10 80.25 -15.21 -13.53
C LEU A 10 81.03 -15.86 -12.37
N ALA A 11 82.07 -16.58 -12.76
CA ALA A 11 82.88 -17.48 -11.96
C ALA A 11 84.21 -16.85 -11.52
N GLY A 12 84.86 -17.48 -10.54
CA GLY A 12 86.31 -17.62 -10.52
C GLY A 12 86.98 -17.31 -9.18
N ALA A 13 87.51 -18.33 -8.51
CA ALA A 13 88.97 -18.54 -8.46
C ALA A 13 89.37 -19.75 -7.58
N LEU A 14 90.11 -20.67 -8.21
CA LEU A 14 91.26 -21.45 -7.71
C LEU A 14 91.05 -22.54 -6.63
N GLY A 15 91.27 -23.81 -7.02
CA GLY A 15 91.77 -24.89 -6.13
C GLY A 15 93.32 -24.87 -6.06
N PRO A 16 94.03 -25.97 -5.71
CA PRO A 16 93.60 -27.32 -5.30
C PRO A 16 94.37 -27.93 -4.10
N GLU A 17 94.03 -29.20 -3.78
CA GLU A 17 94.76 -30.25 -3.03
C GLU A 17 94.96 -30.15 -1.50
N LEU A 18 94.45 -31.14 -0.76
CA LEU A 18 95.23 -32.26 -0.18
C LEU A 18 94.34 -33.10 0.76
N SER A 19 94.36 -34.42 0.53
CA SER A 19 93.68 -35.49 1.28
C SER A 19 94.30 -35.73 2.67
N PHE A 20 93.48 -35.92 3.71
CA PHE A 20 93.92 -36.54 4.97
C PHE A 20 92.86 -37.45 5.62
N GLU A 21 93.36 -38.66 5.91
CA GLU A 21 92.97 -39.76 6.79
C GLU A 21 91.80 -39.63 7.79
N THR A 22 91.04 -40.72 7.88
CA THR A 22 90.08 -41.03 8.95
C THR A 22 90.79 -41.34 10.28
N LEU A 23 90.55 -40.53 11.31
CA LEU A 23 90.87 -40.82 12.72
C LEU A 23 89.58 -41.13 13.52
N PRO A 24 89.57 -42.11 14.45
CA PRO A 24 88.38 -42.42 15.25
C PRO A 24 88.20 -41.48 16.46
N ALA A 25 86.94 -41.41 16.90
CA ALA A 25 86.29 -40.34 17.67
C ALA A 25 86.62 -40.22 19.18
N PRO A 26 86.37 -39.03 19.79
CA PRO A 26 86.06 -38.91 21.21
C PRO A 26 84.56 -38.76 21.48
N ARG A 27 84.05 -39.49 22.49
CA ARG A 27 82.68 -39.38 23.03
C ARG A 27 82.51 -38.00 23.67
N LEU A 28 81.47 -37.26 23.28
CA LEU A 28 81.10 -36.00 23.93
C LEU A 28 80.51 -36.29 25.33
N PRO A 29 80.88 -35.51 26.36
CA PRO A 29 80.30 -35.62 27.69
C PRO A 29 78.81 -35.20 27.69
N TYR A 30 78.04 -35.83 28.56
CA TYR A 30 76.62 -35.57 28.82
C TYR A 30 76.38 -34.07 29.05
N ALA A 31 75.55 -33.45 28.21
CA ALA A 31 75.10 -32.07 28.41
C ALA A 31 74.12 -32.01 29.61
N PRO A 32 74.18 -30.97 30.45
CA PRO A 32 73.25 -30.82 31.58
C PRO A 32 71.79 -30.73 31.08
N GLU A 33 70.86 -31.33 31.83
CA GLU A 33 69.42 -31.24 31.56
C GLU A 33 69.01 -29.77 31.37
N ALA A 34 68.50 -29.45 30.19
CA ALA A 34 67.85 -28.18 29.94
C ALA A 34 66.61 -28.06 30.85
N PRO A 35 66.31 -26.87 31.41
CA PRO A 35 65.11 -26.70 32.20
C PRO A 35 63.88 -27.02 31.34
N VAL A 36 62.98 -27.85 31.87
CA VAL A 36 61.67 -28.11 31.28
C VAL A 36 60.91 -26.79 31.27
N VAL A 37 60.90 -26.12 30.12
CA VAL A 37 59.97 -25.02 29.88
C VAL A 37 58.62 -25.68 29.61
N GLU A 38 57.72 -25.64 30.59
CA GLU A 38 56.31 -25.97 30.38
C GLU A 38 55.80 -25.11 29.22
N GLN A 39 55.50 -25.74 28.08
CA GLN A 39 54.77 -25.06 27.02
C GLN A 39 53.38 -24.72 27.58
N PRO A 40 52.95 -23.45 27.60
CA PRO A 40 51.60 -23.14 28.01
C PRO A 40 50.66 -23.88 27.05
N MET A 41 49.80 -24.75 27.59
CA MET A 41 48.75 -25.38 26.80
C MET A 41 48.00 -24.28 26.05
N LEU A 42 47.99 -24.36 24.72
CA LEU A 42 47.06 -23.61 23.88
C LEU A 42 45.64 -24.04 24.29
N VAL A 43 45.07 -23.34 25.26
CA VAL A 43 43.63 -23.40 25.52
C VAL A 43 43.00 -22.79 24.27
N LEU A 44 42.41 -23.64 23.42
CA LEU A 44 41.46 -23.20 22.41
C LEU A 44 40.44 -22.34 23.15
N ALA A 45 40.48 -21.03 22.92
CA ALA A 45 39.45 -20.14 23.42
C ALA A 45 38.11 -20.76 23.00
N PRO A 46 37.16 -20.95 23.94
CA PRO A 46 35.83 -21.44 23.56
C PRO A 46 35.31 -20.55 22.44
N PRO A 47 34.70 -21.12 21.38
CA PRO A 47 34.15 -20.31 20.30
C PRO A 47 33.29 -19.20 20.92
N PRO A 48 33.38 -17.96 20.42
CA PRO A 48 32.62 -16.85 20.99
C PRO A 48 31.16 -17.30 21.12
N PRO A 49 30.52 -17.09 22.28
CA PRO A 49 29.18 -17.60 22.52
C PRO A 49 28.29 -17.04 21.41
N GLY A 50 27.76 -17.90 20.54
CA GLY A 50 26.91 -17.48 19.42
C GLY A 50 25.78 -16.57 19.91
N LEU A 51 25.21 -15.77 18.99
CA LEU A 51 24.21 -14.74 19.28
C LEU A 51 23.28 -15.17 20.43
N PRO A 52 23.18 -14.41 21.53
CA PRO A 52 22.41 -14.83 22.70
C PRO A 52 21.00 -15.30 22.31
N ALA A 53 20.60 -16.46 22.80
CA ALA A 53 19.31 -17.07 22.47
C ALA A 53 18.11 -16.10 22.61
N PRO A 54 18.04 -15.20 23.63
CA PRO A 54 16.99 -14.20 23.72
C PRO A 54 16.93 -13.21 22.55
N VAL A 55 18.08 -12.84 21.97
CA VAL A 55 18.15 -11.92 20.82
C VAL A 55 17.65 -12.63 19.56
N ARG A 56 18.00 -13.91 19.40
CA ARG A 56 17.48 -14.75 18.31
C ARG A 56 15.96 -14.88 18.38
N THR A 57 15.41 -15.23 19.54
CA THR A 57 13.95 -15.37 19.72
C THR A 57 13.21 -14.03 19.53
N MET A 58 13.82 -12.91 19.92
CA MET A 58 13.27 -11.58 19.66
C MET A 58 13.19 -11.26 18.16
N ILE A 59 14.24 -11.55 17.39
CA ILE A 59 14.23 -11.39 15.93
C ILE A 59 13.14 -12.28 15.32
N GLU A 60 13.05 -13.54 15.73
CA GLU A 60 12.01 -14.46 15.25
C GLU A 60 10.59 -13.97 15.56
N ALA A 61 10.36 -13.45 16.77
CA ALA A 61 9.08 -12.87 17.16
C ALA A 61 8.74 -11.64 16.31
N ALA A 62 9.73 -10.79 15.99
CA ALA A 62 9.54 -9.65 15.09
C ALA A 62 9.08 -10.11 13.69
N TYR A 63 9.72 -11.14 13.12
CA TYR A 63 9.30 -11.71 11.83
C TYR A 63 7.90 -12.35 11.87
N LYS A 64 7.46 -12.90 13.01
CA LYS A 64 6.08 -13.37 13.20
C LYS A 64 5.04 -12.25 13.16
N THR A 65 5.42 -11.01 13.53
CA THR A 65 4.50 -9.87 13.42
C THR A 65 4.20 -9.49 11.98
N GLY A 66 5.11 -9.80 11.05
CA GLY A 66 5.01 -9.43 9.63
C GLY A 66 5.08 -7.93 9.36
N ASN A 67 5.34 -7.10 10.37
CA ASN A 67 5.47 -5.66 10.24
C ASN A 67 6.92 -5.29 9.92
N ASP A 68 7.16 -4.84 8.68
CA ASP A 68 8.50 -4.53 8.18
C ASP A 68 9.22 -3.47 9.04
N LYS A 69 8.49 -2.52 9.65
CA LYS A 69 9.06 -1.53 10.56
C LYS A 69 9.51 -2.15 11.89
N THR A 70 8.69 -3.03 12.47
CA THR A 70 9.07 -3.74 13.70
C THR A 70 10.27 -4.65 13.46
N ILE A 71 10.32 -5.29 12.30
CA ILE A 71 11.46 -6.12 11.87
C ILE A 71 12.72 -5.25 11.74
N SER A 72 12.64 -4.11 11.04
CA SER A 72 13.80 -3.22 10.87
C SER A 72 14.30 -2.66 12.20
N ASP A 73 13.38 -2.23 13.07
CA ASP A 73 13.72 -1.60 14.35
C ASP A 73 14.37 -2.64 15.30
N VAL A 74 13.85 -3.87 15.35
CA VAL A 74 14.41 -4.96 16.17
C VAL A 74 15.76 -5.45 15.64
N VAL A 75 15.89 -5.64 14.32
CA VAL A 75 17.16 -6.06 13.70
C VAL A 75 18.21 -4.97 13.81
N GLY A 76 17.84 -3.69 13.67
CA GLY A 76 18.72 -2.54 13.90
C GLY A 76 19.22 -2.50 15.34
N LEU A 77 18.30 -2.55 16.30
CA LEU A 77 18.64 -2.57 17.73
C LEU A 77 19.55 -3.75 18.11
N ALA A 78 19.35 -4.92 17.50
CA ALA A 78 20.22 -6.07 17.70
C ALA A 78 21.63 -5.82 17.16
N LYS A 79 21.78 -5.19 16.00
CA LYS A 79 23.10 -4.87 15.42
C LYS A 79 23.85 -3.84 16.25
N ASP A 80 23.15 -2.82 16.75
CA ASP A 80 23.75 -1.73 17.53
C ASP A 80 24.27 -2.22 18.89
N ASN A 81 23.50 -3.09 19.56
CA ASN A 81 23.88 -3.62 20.88
C ASN A 81 24.84 -4.83 20.80
N PHE A 82 24.93 -5.50 19.64
CA PHE A 82 25.72 -6.71 19.44
C PHE A 82 26.59 -6.64 18.17
N PRO A 83 27.55 -5.69 18.09
CA PRO A 83 28.36 -5.47 16.89
C PRO A 83 29.22 -6.68 16.49
N THR A 84 29.61 -7.51 17.46
CA THR A 84 30.37 -8.75 17.25
C THR A 84 29.56 -9.84 16.53
N TYR A 85 28.23 -9.80 16.61
CA TYR A 85 27.32 -10.84 16.10
C TYR A 85 26.53 -10.43 14.86
N ILE A 86 26.90 -9.33 14.20
CA ILE A 86 26.19 -8.80 13.02
C ILE A 86 26.03 -9.86 11.91
N ALA A 87 27.05 -10.68 11.66
CA ALA A 87 27.00 -11.74 10.65
C ALA A 87 25.94 -12.80 10.98
N GLU A 88 25.85 -13.23 12.25
CA GLU A 88 24.83 -14.18 12.70
C GLU A 88 23.43 -13.56 12.68
N ILE A 89 23.29 -12.30 13.09
CA ILE A 89 22.03 -11.55 13.04
C ILE A 89 21.52 -11.44 11.59
N ASN A 90 22.42 -11.15 10.65
CA ASN A 90 22.08 -11.11 9.23
C ASN A 90 21.65 -12.50 8.72
N GLY A 91 22.34 -13.57 9.11
CA GLY A 91 21.98 -14.94 8.74
C GLY A 91 20.61 -15.35 9.26
N VAL A 92 20.32 -15.10 10.54
CA VAL A 92 19.00 -15.35 11.13
C VAL A 92 17.92 -14.51 10.45
N ALA A 93 18.17 -13.22 10.23
CA ALA A 93 17.24 -12.33 9.55
C ALA A 93 16.93 -12.81 8.13
N GLN A 94 17.94 -13.26 7.38
CA GLN A 94 17.76 -13.78 6.02
C GLN A 94 16.90 -15.05 6.01
N VAL A 95 17.18 -16.03 6.87
CA VAL A 95 16.38 -17.27 6.95
C VAL A 95 14.93 -16.97 7.29
N GLN A 96 14.67 -16.04 8.21
CA GLN A 96 13.30 -15.66 8.58
C GLN A 96 12.61 -14.83 7.48
N ALA A 97 13.35 -13.98 6.77
CA ALA A 97 12.85 -13.25 5.61
C ALA A 97 12.46 -14.20 4.46
N GLU A 98 13.26 -15.22 4.19
CA GLU A 98 12.97 -16.27 3.20
C GLU A 98 11.74 -17.09 3.60
N ARG A 99 11.62 -17.47 4.88
CA ARG A 99 10.43 -18.15 5.41
C ARG A 99 9.17 -17.28 5.27
N LEU A 100 9.25 -16.01 5.65
CA LEU A 100 8.14 -15.06 5.53
C LEU A 100 7.77 -14.84 4.06
N ALA A 101 8.75 -14.75 3.16
CA ALA A 101 8.54 -14.65 1.72
C ALA A 101 7.86 -15.91 1.16
N GLY A 102 8.24 -17.11 1.60
CA GLY A 102 7.59 -18.37 1.26
C GLY A 102 6.12 -18.39 1.69
N VAL A 103 5.84 -18.05 2.96
CA VAL A 103 4.46 -17.97 3.49
C VAL A 103 3.63 -16.92 2.73
N ARG A 104 4.22 -15.75 2.41
CA ARG A 104 3.55 -14.71 1.60
C ARG A 104 3.25 -15.21 0.19
N LYS A 105 4.16 -15.95 -0.46
CA LYS A 105 3.93 -16.55 -1.78
C LYS A 105 2.84 -17.60 -1.76
N GLU A 106 2.87 -18.54 -0.82
CA GLU A 106 1.81 -19.56 -0.68
C GLU A 106 0.45 -18.91 -0.40
N ALA A 107 0.41 -17.87 0.44
CA ALA A 107 -0.81 -17.11 0.71
C ALA A 107 -1.33 -16.40 -0.56
N GLN A 108 -0.41 -15.82 -1.35
CA GLN A 108 -0.74 -15.21 -2.64
C GLN A 108 -1.28 -16.24 -3.64
N GLU A 109 -0.66 -17.42 -3.75
CA GLU A 109 -1.09 -18.49 -4.64
C GLU A 109 -2.47 -19.05 -4.24
N LYS A 110 -2.69 -19.27 -2.94
CA LYS A 110 -4.00 -19.68 -2.41
C LYS A 110 -5.08 -18.64 -2.69
N GLU A 111 -4.78 -17.36 -2.50
CA GLU A 111 -5.71 -16.28 -2.79
C GLU A 111 -5.99 -16.17 -4.29
N GLN A 112 -4.96 -16.32 -5.14
CA GLN A 112 -5.14 -16.37 -6.59
C GLN A 112 -6.00 -17.55 -7.02
N ALA A 113 -5.75 -18.75 -6.47
CA ALA A 113 -6.57 -19.93 -6.72
C ALA A 113 -8.03 -19.71 -6.28
N ARG A 114 -8.27 -19.10 -5.12
CA ARG A 114 -9.60 -18.72 -4.64
C ARG A 114 -10.29 -17.75 -5.58
N ILE A 115 -9.59 -16.72 -6.06
CA ILE A 115 -10.13 -15.73 -6.98
C ILE A 115 -10.41 -16.34 -8.37
N MET A 116 -9.55 -17.25 -8.85
CA MET A 116 -9.77 -17.95 -10.12
C MET A 116 -10.92 -18.94 -10.07
N ALA A 117 -11.10 -19.63 -8.94
CA ALA A 117 -12.23 -20.53 -8.71
C ALA A 117 -13.55 -19.78 -8.46
N ALA A 118 -13.48 -18.50 -8.05
CA ALA A 118 -14.66 -17.70 -7.74
C ALA A 118 -15.44 -17.30 -9.00
N SER A 119 -16.74 -17.55 -8.98
CA SER A 119 -17.64 -17.10 -10.06
C SER A 119 -17.80 -15.57 -10.06
N PHE A 120 -18.46 -15.03 -11.09
CA PHE A 120 -18.69 -13.58 -11.22
C PHE A 120 -19.46 -13.00 -10.02
N LEU A 121 -20.40 -13.76 -9.45
CA LEU A 121 -21.25 -13.33 -8.33
C LEU A 121 -20.59 -13.49 -6.96
N GLN A 122 -19.40 -14.10 -6.89
CA GLN A 122 -18.66 -14.27 -5.64
C GLN A 122 -17.65 -13.13 -5.45
N ILE A 123 -17.05 -13.06 -4.25
CA ILE A 123 -15.96 -12.13 -3.88
C ILE A 123 -16.29 -10.64 -4.00
N TRP A 124 -17.56 -10.29 -3.87
CA TRP A 124 -18.02 -8.92 -3.73
C TRP A 124 -17.90 -8.46 -2.28
N LYS A 125 -17.32 -7.29 -2.10
CA LYS A 125 -17.41 -6.50 -0.87
C LYS A 125 -18.39 -5.37 -1.12
N GLY A 126 -19.33 -5.17 -0.21
CA GLY A 126 -20.38 -4.18 -0.37
C GLY A 126 -20.48 -3.24 0.83
N GLU A 127 -20.87 -2.00 0.58
CA GLU A 127 -21.34 -1.07 1.61
C GLU A 127 -22.70 -0.54 1.17
N LEU A 128 -23.73 -0.77 2.00
CA LEU A 128 -25.05 -0.15 1.85
C LEU A 128 -25.19 0.96 2.87
N GLU A 129 -25.56 2.14 2.44
CA GLU A 129 -25.74 3.31 3.28
C GLU A 129 -27.17 3.82 3.15
N ALA A 130 -27.80 4.14 4.28
CA ALA A 130 -29.14 4.71 4.33
C ALA A 130 -29.19 5.85 5.34
N GLY A 131 -29.97 6.88 5.03
CA GLY A 131 -30.26 8.01 5.90
C GLY A 131 -31.60 8.64 5.56
N GLY A 132 -32.11 9.43 6.49
CA GLY A 132 -33.32 10.21 6.26
C GLY A 132 -33.50 11.27 7.34
N SER A 133 -34.28 12.29 7.01
CA SER A 133 -34.66 13.32 7.97
C SER A 133 -36.11 13.71 7.79
N ARG A 134 -36.74 14.17 8.87
CA ARG A 134 -38.08 14.72 8.86
C ARG A 134 -38.10 15.96 9.72
N SER A 135 -38.49 17.08 9.12
CA SER A 135 -38.67 18.36 9.79
C SER A 135 -40.14 18.77 9.71
N THR A 136 -40.68 19.22 10.84
CA THR A 136 -42.06 19.70 10.98
C THR A 136 -42.04 21.10 11.57
N GLY A 137 -42.90 21.99 11.08
CA GLY A 137 -43.00 23.37 11.52
C GLY A 137 -43.74 24.21 10.49
N THR A 138 -43.31 25.46 10.29
CA THR A 138 -43.80 26.35 9.22
C THR A 138 -43.64 25.75 7.83
N THR A 139 -42.57 24.99 7.62
CA THR A 139 -42.27 24.24 6.40
C THR A 139 -42.06 22.78 6.76
N ARG A 140 -42.68 21.86 6.03
CA ARG A 140 -42.52 20.42 6.24
C ARG A 140 -41.50 19.89 5.24
N THR A 141 -40.42 19.29 5.75
CA THR A 141 -39.39 18.71 4.88
C THR A 141 -39.18 17.24 5.21
N THR A 142 -39.17 16.38 4.21
CA THR A 142 -38.80 14.96 4.35
C THR A 142 -37.66 14.67 3.38
N SER A 143 -36.57 14.09 3.86
CA SER A 143 -35.46 13.65 3.01
C SER A 143 -35.17 12.17 3.19
N ILE A 144 -34.83 11.50 2.10
CA ILE A 144 -34.42 10.10 2.06
C ILE A 144 -33.15 10.01 1.24
N TYR A 145 -32.17 9.31 1.79
CA TYR A 145 -30.88 9.09 1.18
C TYR A 145 -30.54 7.60 1.20
N ALA A 146 -30.10 7.07 0.07
CA ALA A 146 -29.57 5.72 -0.03
C ALA A 146 -28.35 5.70 -0.95
N SER A 147 -27.35 4.90 -0.61
CA SER A 147 -26.26 4.59 -1.55
C SER A 147 -25.75 3.17 -1.38
N ALA A 148 -25.26 2.60 -2.47
CA ALA A 148 -24.67 1.27 -2.52
C ALA A 148 -23.31 1.35 -3.20
N LYS A 149 -22.27 0.87 -2.54
CA LYS A 149 -20.94 0.71 -3.10
C LYS A 149 -20.62 -0.77 -3.16
N LEU A 150 -20.23 -1.28 -4.31
CA LEU A 150 -19.84 -2.67 -4.50
C LEU A 150 -18.46 -2.72 -5.13
N GLN A 151 -17.58 -3.55 -4.58
CA GLN A 151 -16.24 -3.76 -5.10
C GLN A 151 -15.98 -5.25 -5.27
N ARG A 152 -15.52 -5.64 -6.45
CA ARG A 152 -15.02 -6.98 -6.72
C ARG A 152 -13.53 -6.93 -7.03
N ASP A 153 -12.73 -7.56 -6.20
CA ASP A 153 -11.28 -7.66 -6.38
C ASP A 153 -10.91 -8.97 -7.07
N GLY A 154 -10.58 -8.90 -8.36
CA GLY A 154 -9.90 -9.95 -9.09
C GLY A 154 -8.37 -9.80 -9.05
N ILE A 155 -7.67 -10.75 -9.70
CA ILE A 155 -6.21 -10.79 -9.79
C ILE A 155 -5.68 -9.50 -10.45
N ARG A 156 -6.08 -9.25 -11.70
CA ARG A 156 -5.67 -8.05 -12.45
C ARG A 156 -6.76 -7.00 -12.57
N TRP A 157 -8.01 -7.37 -12.34
CA TRP A 157 -9.16 -6.49 -12.51
C TRP A 157 -9.84 -6.23 -11.18
N ARG A 158 -10.03 -4.97 -10.82
CA ARG A 158 -10.93 -4.53 -9.75
C ARG A 158 -12.13 -3.85 -10.38
N GLN A 159 -13.33 -4.27 -10.03
CA GLN A 159 -14.57 -3.66 -10.50
C GLN A 159 -15.17 -2.87 -9.34
N LYS A 160 -15.44 -1.57 -9.54
CA LYS A 160 -16.16 -0.74 -8.58
C LYS A 160 -17.49 -0.32 -9.16
N PHE A 161 -18.54 -0.44 -8.37
CA PHE A 161 -19.87 0.05 -8.67
C PHE A 161 -20.31 0.97 -7.54
N ASN A 162 -20.94 2.08 -7.89
CA ASN A 162 -21.48 3.04 -6.94
C ASN A 162 -22.86 3.48 -7.44
N ALA A 163 -23.87 3.40 -6.59
CA ALA A 163 -25.19 3.93 -6.85
C ALA A 163 -25.61 4.81 -5.68
N ARG A 164 -26.29 5.93 -5.96
CA ARG A 164 -26.76 6.89 -4.97
C ARG A 164 -28.12 7.44 -5.38
N LEU A 165 -29.00 7.56 -4.41
CA LEU A 165 -30.34 8.13 -4.52
C LEU A 165 -30.52 9.16 -3.40
N ASP A 166 -31.01 10.34 -3.76
CA ASP A 166 -31.28 11.44 -2.82
C ASP A 166 -32.60 12.10 -3.20
N PHE A 167 -33.56 12.04 -2.29
CA PHE A 167 -34.89 12.60 -2.49
C PHE A 167 -35.22 13.54 -1.34
N GLN A 168 -35.73 14.72 -1.66
CA GLN A 168 -36.26 15.65 -0.67
C GLN A 168 -37.59 16.21 -1.15
N ASP A 169 -38.57 16.18 -0.26
CA ASP A 169 -39.88 16.80 -0.42
C ASP A 169 -40.01 17.95 0.56
N THR A 170 -40.47 19.10 0.07
CA THR A 170 -40.81 20.28 0.86
C THR A 170 -42.26 20.63 0.60
N ASP A 171 -43.08 20.69 1.64
CA ASP A 171 -44.52 21.00 1.56
C ASP A 171 -45.29 20.18 0.50
N HIS A 172 -44.98 18.88 0.43
CA HIS A 172 -45.53 17.90 -0.52
C HIS A 172 -45.08 18.04 -1.98
N GLU A 173 -44.15 18.94 -2.26
CA GLU A 173 -43.51 19.06 -3.58
C GLU A 173 -42.07 18.53 -3.54
N ARG A 174 -41.68 17.78 -4.58
CA ARG A 174 -40.31 17.26 -4.73
C ARG A 174 -39.36 18.41 -5.03
N THR A 175 -38.52 18.77 -4.07
CA THR A 175 -37.52 19.85 -4.20
C THR A 175 -36.14 19.34 -4.55
N THR A 176 -35.78 18.11 -4.18
CA THR A 176 -34.52 17.49 -4.58
C THR A 176 -34.77 16.10 -5.12
N GLU A 177 -34.22 15.83 -6.31
CA GLU A 177 -34.25 14.52 -6.95
C GLU A 177 -32.90 14.28 -7.63
N ARG A 178 -32.08 13.43 -6.99
CA ARG A 178 -30.71 13.14 -7.46
C ARG A 178 -30.46 11.64 -7.52
N TRP A 179 -29.95 11.21 -8.67
CA TRP A 179 -29.64 9.82 -8.95
C TRP A 179 -28.25 9.77 -9.54
N LEU A 180 -27.40 8.88 -9.02
CA LEU A 180 -26.08 8.65 -9.58
C LEU A 180 -25.83 7.16 -9.65
N ALA A 181 -25.34 6.70 -10.79
CA ALA A 181 -24.82 5.35 -10.98
C ALA A 181 -23.46 5.45 -11.67
N ALA A 182 -22.45 4.78 -11.12
CA ALA A 182 -21.11 4.78 -11.66
C ALA A 182 -20.53 3.36 -11.64
N TRP A 183 -19.84 3.02 -12.72
CA TRP A 183 -19.05 1.81 -12.87
C TRP A 183 -17.63 2.18 -13.26
N GLN A 184 -16.66 1.66 -12.51
CA GLN A 184 -15.25 1.94 -12.69
C GLN A 184 -14.43 0.64 -12.71
N PRO A 185 -14.15 0.07 -13.89
CA PRO A 185 -13.19 -1.02 -14.03
C PRO A 185 -11.75 -0.52 -13.90
N ASN A 186 -10.98 -1.16 -13.03
CA ASN A 186 -9.56 -0.85 -12.78
C ASN A 186 -8.68 -2.05 -13.18
N TYR A 187 -7.72 -1.83 -14.08
CA TYR A 187 -6.70 -2.81 -14.45
C TYR A 187 -5.40 -2.56 -13.65
N LYS A 188 -5.07 -3.48 -12.73
CA LYS A 188 -3.89 -3.42 -11.87
C LYS A 188 -2.64 -3.82 -12.66
N PHE A 189 -1.67 -2.91 -12.79
CA PHE A 189 -0.34 -3.23 -13.30
C PHE A 189 0.56 -3.79 -12.21
N ASN A 190 0.44 -3.23 -11.01
CA ASN A 190 1.07 -3.68 -9.77
C ASN A 190 0.21 -3.26 -8.58
N ASP A 191 0.70 -3.45 -7.35
CA ASP A 191 -0.06 -3.14 -6.13
C ASP A 191 -0.33 -1.64 -5.92
N SER A 192 0.42 -0.75 -6.60
CA SER A 192 0.35 0.70 -6.43
C SER A 192 -0.09 1.47 -7.68
N ARG A 193 -0.18 0.84 -8.85
CA ARG A 193 -0.46 1.49 -10.13
C ARG A 193 -1.48 0.72 -10.93
N TYR A 194 -2.46 1.42 -11.46
CA TYR A 194 -3.52 0.83 -12.29
C TYR A 194 -4.00 1.80 -13.36
N ALA A 195 -4.57 1.28 -14.43
CA ALA A 195 -5.40 2.04 -15.35
C ALA A 195 -6.86 1.90 -14.94
N TYR A 196 -7.69 2.91 -15.20
CA TYR A 196 -9.12 2.85 -14.96
C TYR A 196 -9.93 3.29 -16.18
N GLY A 197 -11.12 2.72 -16.31
CA GLY A 197 -12.22 3.29 -17.08
C GLY A 197 -13.30 3.77 -16.13
N LEU A 198 -14.11 4.74 -16.54
CA LEU A 198 -15.23 5.28 -15.79
C LEU A 198 -16.43 5.41 -16.72
N ALA A 199 -17.57 4.86 -16.32
CA ALA A 199 -18.87 5.12 -16.90
C ALA A 199 -19.79 5.60 -15.77
N GLN A 200 -20.29 6.83 -15.86
CA GLN A 200 -21.14 7.43 -14.84
C GLN A 200 -22.37 8.05 -15.49
N TYR A 201 -23.52 7.83 -14.86
CA TYR A 201 -24.79 8.44 -15.17
C TYR A 201 -25.25 9.25 -13.95
N GLU A 202 -25.71 10.46 -14.20
CA GLU A 202 -26.20 11.39 -13.19
C GLU A 202 -27.50 12.04 -13.66
N HIS A 203 -28.47 12.13 -12.76
CA HIS A 203 -29.67 12.94 -12.90
C HIS A 203 -29.72 13.87 -11.70
N ASP A 204 -29.85 15.17 -11.93
CA ASP A 204 -29.91 16.17 -10.87
C ASP A 204 -30.78 17.35 -11.31
N ARG A 205 -32.06 17.28 -10.92
CA ARG A 205 -33.03 18.33 -11.25
C ARG A 205 -32.69 19.67 -10.61
N PHE A 206 -31.97 19.69 -9.48
CA PHE A 206 -31.60 20.93 -8.79
C PHE A 206 -30.52 21.72 -9.53
N LEU A 207 -29.64 21.02 -10.24
CA LEU A 207 -28.63 21.62 -11.13
C LEU A 207 -29.17 21.87 -12.56
N GLY A 208 -30.47 21.64 -12.81
CA GLY A 208 -31.07 21.72 -14.15
C GLY A 208 -30.64 20.59 -15.09
N ILE A 209 -30.06 19.50 -14.55
CA ILE A 209 -29.52 18.38 -15.31
C ILE A 209 -30.58 17.28 -15.42
N GLN A 210 -31.15 17.12 -16.60
CA GLN A 210 -32.06 16.02 -16.88
C GLN A 210 -31.31 14.69 -16.99
N ALA A 211 -30.15 14.68 -17.63
CA ALA A 211 -29.30 13.49 -17.68
C ALA A 211 -27.86 13.88 -18.04
N ARG A 212 -26.89 13.33 -17.32
CA ARG A 212 -25.47 13.54 -17.61
C ARG A 212 -24.75 12.20 -17.68
N GLY A 213 -24.27 11.87 -18.88
CA GLY A 213 -23.41 10.73 -19.12
C GLY A 213 -21.95 11.15 -19.11
N THR A 214 -21.12 10.47 -18.32
CA THR A 214 -19.68 10.69 -18.24
C THR A 214 -18.96 9.40 -18.59
N PHE A 215 -18.09 9.47 -19.58
CA PHE A 215 -17.18 8.38 -19.91
C PHE A 215 -15.74 8.87 -19.77
N GLY A 216 -14.93 8.18 -18.98
CA GLY A 216 -13.56 8.59 -18.72
C GLY A 216 -12.61 7.41 -18.70
N THR A 217 -11.33 7.71 -18.86
CA THR A 217 -10.26 6.75 -18.65
C THR A 217 -9.04 7.45 -18.12
N GLY A 218 -8.16 6.72 -17.45
CA GLY A 218 -6.95 7.32 -16.91
C GLY A 218 -6.09 6.35 -16.14
N VAL A 219 -5.21 6.90 -15.33
CA VAL A 219 -4.29 6.17 -14.46
C VAL A 219 -4.53 6.54 -13.01
N GLY A 220 -4.33 5.57 -12.13
CA GLY A 220 -4.41 5.71 -10.70
C GLY A 220 -3.14 5.26 -10.02
N PHE A 221 -2.76 5.99 -8.97
CA PHE A 221 -1.57 5.77 -8.17
C PHE A 221 -1.93 5.73 -6.69
N LEU A 222 -1.51 4.67 -6.01
CA LEU A 222 -1.53 4.57 -4.57
C LEU A 222 -0.27 5.27 -4.02
N VAL A 223 -0.43 6.51 -3.57
CA VAL A 223 0.67 7.37 -3.11
C VAL A 223 1.14 6.96 -1.72
N ALA A 224 0.19 6.57 -0.87
CA ALA A 224 0.48 6.03 0.46
C ALA A 224 -0.33 4.75 0.67
N SER A 225 0.37 3.69 1.09
CA SER A 225 -0.21 2.40 1.46
C SER A 225 0.45 1.93 2.74
N ARG A 226 -0.18 2.22 3.88
CA ARG A 226 0.22 1.75 5.21
C ARG A 226 -0.90 0.90 5.79
N SER A 227 -0.63 0.20 6.87
CA SER A 227 -1.63 -0.64 7.55
C SER A 227 -2.91 0.12 7.94
N ASN A 228 -2.82 1.43 8.19
CA ASN A 228 -3.95 2.27 8.60
C ASN A 228 -4.22 3.46 7.66
N LEU A 229 -3.47 3.66 6.58
CA LEU A 229 -3.60 4.84 5.72
C LEU A 229 -3.46 4.45 4.25
N ASN A 230 -4.47 4.76 3.46
CA ASN A 230 -4.46 4.60 2.01
C ASN A 230 -4.79 5.94 1.34
N ILE A 231 -3.93 6.41 0.44
CA ILE A 231 -4.16 7.61 -0.36
C ILE A 231 -3.97 7.27 -1.82
N THR A 232 -5.01 7.51 -2.60
CA THR A 232 -5.07 7.22 -4.03
C THR A 232 -5.29 8.51 -4.81
N LEU A 233 -4.51 8.70 -5.87
CA LEU A 233 -4.70 9.76 -6.85
C LEU A 233 -5.08 9.12 -8.19
N GLU A 234 -6.10 9.66 -8.85
CA GLU A 234 -6.49 9.26 -10.19
C GLU A 234 -6.53 10.48 -11.10
N GLY A 235 -6.14 10.31 -12.36
CA GLY A 235 -6.16 11.38 -13.35
C GLY A 235 -6.32 10.84 -14.76
N GLY A 236 -7.06 11.56 -15.61
CA GLY A 236 -7.20 11.21 -17.02
C GLY A 236 -8.27 11.99 -17.77
N PRO A 237 -8.38 11.79 -19.10
CA PRO A 237 -9.41 12.41 -19.91
C PRO A 237 -10.79 11.79 -19.66
N ALA A 238 -11.82 12.60 -19.87
CA ALA A 238 -13.22 12.21 -19.88
C ALA A 238 -13.98 12.96 -20.97
N ILE A 239 -15.12 12.42 -21.36
CA ILE A 239 -16.12 13.07 -22.18
C ILE A 239 -17.43 13.09 -21.39
N ARG A 240 -18.06 14.26 -21.35
CA ARG A 240 -19.31 14.48 -20.62
C ARG A 240 -20.36 14.98 -21.59
N ARG A 241 -21.49 14.27 -21.64
CA ARG A 241 -22.68 14.68 -22.37
C ARG A 241 -23.76 15.04 -21.36
N THR A 242 -24.16 16.31 -21.36
CA THR A 242 -25.20 16.81 -20.45
C THR A 242 -26.43 17.19 -21.25
N VAL A 243 -27.56 16.63 -20.85
CA VAL A 243 -28.91 16.98 -21.29
C VAL A 243 -29.51 17.82 -20.16
N TYR A 244 -29.81 19.06 -20.48
CA TYR A 244 -30.39 20.02 -19.54
C TYR A 244 -31.92 20.04 -19.70
N ILE A 245 -32.62 20.47 -18.67
CA ILE A 245 -34.09 20.50 -18.67
C ILE A 245 -34.63 21.60 -19.61
N ASP A 246 -34.04 22.80 -19.56
CA ASP A 246 -34.51 23.98 -20.29
C ASP A 246 -33.42 24.63 -21.16
N GLU A 247 -32.33 23.90 -21.44
CA GLU A 247 -31.20 24.40 -22.22
C GLU A 247 -30.73 23.44 -23.30
N ALA A 248 -29.88 23.94 -24.20
CA ALA A 248 -29.26 23.14 -25.25
C ALA A 248 -28.35 22.06 -24.66
N ASN A 249 -28.45 20.85 -25.21
CA ASN A 249 -27.59 19.74 -24.83
C ASN A 249 -26.14 20.03 -25.21
N THR A 250 -25.22 19.69 -24.32
CA THR A 250 -23.79 19.91 -24.54
C THR A 250 -23.01 18.60 -24.48
N THR A 251 -21.95 18.53 -25.27
CA THR A 251 -20.95 17.46 -25.17
C THR A 251 -19.59 18.12 -25.07
N ARG A 252 -18.87 17.84 -23.98
CA ARG A 252 -17.60 18.48 -23.67
C ARG A 252 -16.53 17.43 -23.39
N LEU A 253 -15.31 17.73 -23.82
CA LEU A 253 -14.13 17.03 -23.36
C LEU A 253 -13.73 17.61 -22.00
N ALA A 254 -13.41 16.73 -21.06
CA ALA A 254 -13.09 17.05 -19.69
C ALA A 254 -11.76 16.43 -19.29
N GLY A 255 -10.97 17.12 -18.47
CA GLY A 255 -9.93 16.50 -17.65
C GLY A 255 -10.51 16.11 -16.31
N ARG A 256 -10.30 14.87 -15.84
CA ARG A 256 -10.68 14.42 -14.50
C ARG A 256 -9.45 14.23 -13.63
N ALA A 257 -9.50 14.76 -12.42
CA ALA A 257 -8.57 14.44 -11.33
C ALA A 257 -9.37 14.06 -10.09
N SER A 258 -8.96 13.02 -9.36
CA SER A 258 -9.58 12.67 -8.08
C SER A 258 -8.58 12.17 -7.06
N ILE A 259 -8.92 12.41 -5.79
CA ILE A 259 -8.15 12.04 -4.62
C ILE A 259 -9.08 11.27 -3.70
N SER A 260 -8.67 10.08 -3.28
CA SER A 260 -9.36 9.30 -2.25
C SER A 260 -8.39 8.95 -1.14
N ALA A 261 -8.68 9.41 0.07
CA ALA A 261 -7.91 9.10 1.27
C ALA A 261 -8.78 8.36 2.28
N MET A 262 -8.26 7.29 2.84
CA MET A 262 -8.86 6.54 3.94
C MET A 262 -7.83 6.40 5.04
N TRP A 263 -8.15 6.90 6.21
CA TRP A 263 -7.29 6.84 7.39
C TRP A 263 -8.04 6.20 8.56
N GLN A 264 -7.59 5.02 8.98
CA GLN A 264 -8.06 4.36 10.18
C GLN A 264 -7.35 4.95 11.39
N ILE A 265 -7.99 5.92 12.03
CA ILE A 265 -7.48 6.64 13.20
C ILE A 265 -7.42 5.68 14.40
N SER A 266 -8.44 4.83 14.55
CA SER A 266 -8.50 3.80 15.59
C SER A 266 -9.20 2.54 15.06
N PRO A 267 -9.23 1.42 15.80
CA PRO A 267 -9.96 0.22 15.40
C PRO A 267 -11.46 0.45 15.16
N THR A 268 -12.03 1.49 15.75
CA THR A 268 -13.45 1.85 15.63
C THR A 268 -13.69 3.10 14.80
N LEU A 269 -12.68 3.95 14.55
CA LEU A 269 -12.84 5.25 13.90
C LEU A 269 -12.06 5.33 12.58
N THR A 270 -12.77 5.60 11.48
CA THR A 270 -12.18 5.76 10.14
C THR A 270 -12.55 7.11 9.56
N PHE A 271 -11.55 7.88 9.17
CA PHE A 271 -11.69 9.11 8.41
C PHE A 271 -11.58 8.80 6.91
N ARG A 272 -12.46 9.40 6.10
CA ARG A 272 -12.43 9.32 4.64
C ARG A 272 -12.53 10.71 4.04
N GLN A 273 -11.76 10.93 2.97
CA GLN A 273 -11.79 12.14 2.16
C GLN A 273 -11.81 11.72 0.70
N ASP A 274 -12.85 12.10 -0.03
CA ASP A 274 -12.97 11.88 -1.47
C ASP A 274 -13.15 13.23 -2.15
N ALA A 275 -12.26 13.60 -3.06
CA ALA A 275 -12.37 14.81 -3.85
C ALA A 275 -12.25 14.47 -5.34
N ALA A 276 -13.07 15.09 -6.18
CA ALA A 276 -12.99 14.95 -7.64
C ALA A 276 -13.17 16.30 -8.32
N PHE A 277 -12.43 16.51 -9.39
CA PHE A 277 -12.44 17.73 -10.19
C PHE A 277 -12.57 17.34 -11.66
N PHE A 278 -13.47 18.01 -12.36
CA PHE A 278 -13.63 17.95 -13.80
C PHE A 278 -13.40 19.34 -14.38
N PHE A 279 -12.51 19.42 -15.37
CA PHE A 279 -12.15 20.66 -16.06
C PHE A 279 -12.63 20.56 -17.52
N GLU A 280 -13.53 21.43 -17.95
CA GLU A 280 -14.24 21.37 -19.24
C GLU A 280 -14.04 22.66 -20.05
N GLY A 281 -12.78 23.03 -20.28
CA GLY A 281 -12.45 24.32 -20.88
C GLY A 281 -12.73 25.44 -19.88
N ASP A 282 -13.78 26.23 -20.12
CA ASP A 282 -14.20 27.34 -19.25
C ASP A 282 -15.07 26.87 -18.06
N ASP A 283 -15.65 25.68 -18.16
CA ASP A 283 -16.49 25.06 -17.13
C ASP A 283 -15.66 24.21 -16.16
N ALA A 284 -16.13 24.12 -14.91
CA ALA A 284 -15.49 23.30 -13.89
C ALA A 284 -16.49 22.77 -12.86
N THR A 285 -16.43 21.45 -12.65
CA THR A 285 -17.16 20.77 -11.58
C THR A 285 -16.17 20.31 -10.52
N ALA A 286 -16.41 20.61 -9.25
CA ALA A 286 -15.64 20.09 -8.14
C ALA A 286 -16.56 19.46 -7.10
N SER A 287 -16.20 18.27 -6.64
CA SER A 287 -16.89 17.58 -5.55
C SER A 287 -15.90 17.22 -4.45
N ASN A 288 -16.32 17.36 -3.21
CA ASN A 288 -15.53 17.04 -2.04
C ASN A 288 -16.42 16.45 -0.96
N THR A 289 -16.07 15.26 -0.50
CA THR A 289 -16.79 14.55 0.56
C THR A 289 -15.81 14.20 1.66
N THR A 290 -16.01 14.83 2.82
CA THR A 290 -15.34 14.45 4.07
C THR A 290 -16.28 13.57 4.87
N ALA A 291 -15.82 12.42 5.36
CA ALA A 291 -16.62 11.53 6.18
C ALA A 291 -15.85 10.96 7.36
N LEU A 292 -16.55 10.83 8.48
CA LEU A 292 -16.09 10.14 9.68
C LEU A 292 -17.03 8.97 9.95
N GLU A 293 -16.46 7.77 9.98
CA GLU A 293 -17.19 6.53 10.23
C GLU A 293 -16.78 5.93 11.56
N THR A 294 -17.77 5.54 12.36
CA THR A 294 -17.57 4.81 13.60
C THR A 294 -18.23 3.44 13.55
N LYS A 295 -17.50 2.40 13.98
CA LYS A 295 -18.05 1.04 14.09
C LYS A 295 -19.04 0.99 15.26
N LEU A 296 -20.27 0.54 14.98
CA LEU A 296 -21.30 0.35 16.01
C LEU A 296 -21.35 -1.10 16.47
N LEU A 297 -21.82 -2.01 15.61
CA LEU A 297 -22.01 -3.42 15.94
C LEU A 297 -21.77 -4.29 14.73
N GLY A 298 -20.87 -5.27 14.84
CA GLY A 298 -20.56 -6.20 13.75
C GLY A 298 -20.15 -5.47 12.47
N ALA A 299 -20.99 -5.60 11.44
CA ALA A 299 -20.86 -4.99 10.12
C ALA A 299 -21.46 -3.57 10.01
N LEU A 300 -22.17 -3.09 11.04
CA LEU A 300 -22.87 -1.81 11.06
C LEU A 300 -21.94 -0.69 11.56
N LYS A 301 -21.96 0.44 10.85
CA LYS A 301 -21.22 1.67 11.16
C LYS A 301 -22.18 2.86 11.13
N ALA A 302 -21.90 3.88 11.95
CA ALA A 302 -22.47 5.21 11.76
C ALA A 302 -21.50 6.06 10.97
N LYS A 303 -22.03 6.92 10.09
CA LYS A 303 -21.24 7.80 9.24
C LYS A 303 -21.77 9.22 9.36
N LEU A 304 -20.87 10.15 9.68
CA LEU A 304 -21.11 11.58 9.56
C LEU A 304 -20.35 12.07 8.33
N SER A 305 -21.03 12.72 7.38
CA SER A 305 -20.41 13.21 6.15
C SER A 305 -20.76 14.66 5.87
N TYR A 306 -19.80 15.37 5.28
CA TYR A 306 -19.92 16.73 4.78
C TYR A 306 -19.56 16.71 3.29
N ASN A 307 -20.53 17.01 2.44
CA ASN A 307 -20.38 17.00 0.99
C ASN A 307 -20.44 18.44 0.50
N LEU A 308 -19.48 18.83 -0.33
CA LEU A 308 -19.38 20.14 -0.94
C LEU A 308 -19.28 19.93 -2.44
N GLN A 309 -20.23 20.48 -3.18
CA GLN A 309 -20.34 20.37 -4.63
C GLN A 309 -20.32 21.78 -5.20
N PHE A 310 -19.39 22.03 -6.11
CA PHE A 310 -19.25 23.29 -6.82
C PHE A 310 -19.39 23.04 -8.32
N GLU A 311 -20.17 23.88 -8.98
CA GLU A 311 -20.38 23.86 -10.42
C GLU A 311 -20.25 25.30 -10.94
N ARG A 312 -19.39 25.50 -11.93
CA ARG A 312 -19.23 26.77 -12.63
C ARG A 312 -20.06 26.70 -13.91
N GLU A 313 -20.90 27.72 -14.10
CA GLU A 313 -21.95 27.82 -15.13
C GLU A 313 -22.97 26.66 -15.09
N THR A 314 -24.03 26.86 -14.30
CA THR A 314 -25.26 26.06 -14.41
C THR A 314 -26.28 26.80 -15.29
N PRO A 315 -27.22 26.07 -15.91
CA PRO A 315 -28.29 26.68 -16.70
C PRO A 315 -29.04 27.82 -16.00
N THR A 316 -29.15 27.71 -14.68
CA THR A 316 -29.96 28.59 -13.85
C THR A 316 -29.13 29.66 -13.14
N THR A 317 -27.81 29.52 -13.01
CA THR A 317 -26.95 30.46 -12.28
C THR A 317 -25.48 30.35 -12.72
N SER A 318 -24.77 31.47 -12.82
CA SER A 318 -23.35 31.48 -13.24
C SER A 318 -22.40 30.70 -12.33
N ARG A 319 -22.75 30.50 -11.05
CA ARG A 319 -21.99 29.68 -10.08
C ARG A 319 -22.94 29.09 -9.04
N GLN A 320 -22.81 27.79 -8.77
CA GLN A 320 -23.58 27.10 -7.75
C GLN A 320 -22.65 26.35 -6.79
N LEU A 321 -22.85 26.57 -5.50
CA LEU A 321 -22.14 25.90 -4.41
C LEU A 321 -23.16 25.26 -3.48
N ASP A 322 -23.21 23.94 -3.48
CA ASP A 322 -24.09 23.14 -2.63
C ASP A 322 -23.26 22.50 -1.51
N THR A 323 -23.72 22.66 -0.26
CA THR A 323 -23.11 21.99 0.89
C THR A 323 -24.16 21.15 1.61
N VAL A 324 -23.85 19.88 1.89
CA VAL A 324 -24.78 18.99 2.60
C VAL A 324 -24.07 18.14 3.66
N THR A 325 -24.52 18.29 4.89
CA THR A 325 -24.14 17.46 6.05
C THR A 325 -25.14 16.32 6.22
N ARG A 326 -24.67 15.08 6.39
CA ARG A 326 -25.53 13.91 6.62
C ARG A 326 -24.99 13.03 7.73
N ALA A 327 -25.89 12.55 8.58
CA ALA A 327 -25.65 11.43 9.47
C ALA A 327 -26.40 10.21 8.93
N THR A 328 -25.69 9.11 8.66
CA THR A 328 -26.22 7.91 8.00
C THR A 328 -25.75 6.64 8.70
N LEU A 329 -26.43 5.54 8.42
CA LEU A 329 -26.00 4.20 8.82
C LEU A 329 -25.43 3.47 7.61
N VAL A 330 -24.30 2.79 7.80
CA VAL A 330 -23.60 2.02 6.77
C VAL A 330 -23.49 0.57 7.21
N TYR A 331 -23.92 -0.35 6.37
CA TYR A 331 -23.75 -1.79 6.56
C TYR A 331 -22.74 -2.32 5.54
N GLY A 332 -21.63 -2.87 6.03
CA GLY A 332 -20.57 -3.44 5.19
C GLY A 332 -20.56 -4.97 5.22
N PHE A 333 -20.45 -5.62 4.07
CA PHE A 333 -20.35 -7.08 3.95
C PHE A 333 -19.23 -7.50 2.98
#